data_AF-A0A968XCE0-F1
#
_entry.id   AF-A0A968XCE0-F1
#
_cell.length_a   1.000
_cell.length_b   1.000
_cell.length_c   1.000
_cell.angle_alpha   90.00
_cell.angle_beta   90.00
_cell.angle_gamma   90.00
#
_symmetry.space_group_name_H-M   'P 1'
#
loop_
_entity.id
_entity.type
_entity.pdbx_description
1 polymer ?
#
loop_
_entity_poly.entity_id
_entity_poly.type
_entity_poly.pdbx_seq_one_letter_code
_entity_poly.pdbx_strand_id
1 'polypeptide(L)'
;MRFSHPNSLGWRRSASMTLATGLTLMGLPMPGLTQTAPADKPTDLSNTASFSYSASGVKVDARTNQIVQPLIDPFGLITGCNGELLADYRGFTVGMYDTDATGLQLGALLPLTPTEFPDIPNNGIPRGNLPNGQNANPYSVQNDGRYSFLFDEGKGQLTVGKNFMIVVNPPKGSPYAQRRIRITIVSRVGNVISYDATAVDGRALNLTTGEQALSGTIRVNNAEQTGLSLAVLTFGIGTCDAQDVKINKSADRASAEPGDTVVYRLSVRNLSSAAVTNLSLSDLLPKGFKYVENSTRAEISGAPAAVTARRDGQNITFDVTGILPSALSGQNQVLNLAYAAQLTPDAIRGTGQNIASVFGQRVDNLRRIQDGPALHKMRVRSGLLSDCGTIIGRVFVDKNFDGEQQPGEPGVPNAVVILDDGNRITTDKDGLYSVMNVLSGQRTGVLDALSVPGFTLAPNNLVRERNSQSRLVNLAPGGLVRMNFAVTPAAKEEKPCNCK
;
A
#
# COMPACT_ATOMS: atom_id res chain seq x y z
N MET A 1 20.53 -41.02 -41.64
CA MET A 1 21.73 -40.84 -42.49
C MET A 1 22.97 -40.91 -41.60
N ARG A 2 23.89 -41.85 -41.89
CA ARG A 2 25.28 -41.93 -41.38
C ARG A 2 26.07 -40.68 -41.84
N PHE A 3 27.10 -40.17 -41.17
CA PHE A 3 28.48 -40.68 -41.01
C PHE A 3 29.22 -39.72 -40.02
N SER A 4 29.83 -40.18 -38.91
CA SER A 4 31.24 -40.59 -38.69
C SER A 4 32.32 -39.46 -38.70
N HIS A 5 32.86 -39.14 -37.50
CA HIS A 5 34.26 -39.28 -37.02
C HIS A 5 35.47 -39.23 -38.00
N PRO A 6 36.74 -39.13 -37.52
CA PRO A 6 37.38 -38.31 -36.46
C PRO A 6 38.89 -37.95 -36.81
N ASN A 7 39.73 -37.69 -35.78
CA ASN A 7 41.22 -37.83 -35.73
C ASN A 7 42.08 -36.71 -36.39
N SER A 8 43.33 -36.39 -35.99
CA SER A 8 44.36 -36.93 -35.07
C SER A 8 45.47 -35.85 -34.97
N LEU A 9 46.08 -35.54 -33.82
CA LEU A 9 47.25 -36.17 -33.16
C LEU A 9 48.63 -35.95 -33.84
N GLY A 10 49.57 -35.42 -33.04
CA GLY A 10 51.04 -35.63 -33.15
C GLY A 10 51.81 -34.64 -34.04
N TRP A 11 53.10 -34.34 -33.84
CA TRP A 11 54.08 -34.57 -32.77
C TRP A 11 55.42 -33.95 -33.23
N ARG A 12 56.23 -33.39 -32.28
CA ARG A 12 57.72 -33.32 -32.29
C ARG A 12 58.40 -32.44 -33.39
N ARG A 13 59.61 -31.86 -33.29
CA ARG A 13 60.89 -32.01 -32.53
C ARG A 13 61.64 -30.66 -32.66
N SER A 14 62.25 -30.10 -31.61
CA SER A 14 63.68 -30.15 -31.26
C SER A 14 64.64 -29.28 -32.10
N ALA A 15 65.29 -28.31 -31.46
CA ALA A 15 66.71 -27.98 -31.68
C ALA A 15 67.27 -27.13 -30.52
N SER A 16 68.29 -27.67 -29.87
CA SER A 16 69.11 -27.05 -28.82
C SER A 16 70.23 -26.21 -29.44
N MET A 17 70.68 -25.15 -28.77
CA MET A 17 72.09 -24.74 -28.86
C MET A 17 72.55 -24.06 -27.57
N THR A 18 73.48 -24.73 -26.90
CA THR A 18 74.20 -24.31 -25.71
C THR A 18 75.50 -23.63 -26.16
N LEU A 19 75.91 -22.53 -25.52
CA LEU A 19 77.32 -22.18 -25.43
C LEU A 19 77.63 -21.67 -24.03
N ALA A 20 78.58 -22.33 -23.39
CA ALA A 20 79.15 -22.01 -22.10
C ALA A 20 80.58 -21.51 -22.31
N THR A 21 80.97 -20.47 -21.59
CA THR A 21 82.38 -20.22 -21.22
C THR A 21 82.38 -19.57 -19.83
N GLY A 22 82.96 -20.29 -18.87
CA GLY A 22 83.21 -19.81 -17.53
C GLY A 22 84.53 -19.06 -17.41
N LEU A 23 84.63 -18.21 -16.40
CA LEU A 23 85.89 -17.74 -15.84
C LEU A 23 85.70 -17.57 -14.32
N THR A 24 86.40 -18.38 -13.55
CA THR A 24 86.51 -18.29 -12.09
C THR A 24 87.77 -17.52 -11.71
N LEU A 25 87.70 -16.59 -10.74
CA LEU A 25 88.83 -16.35 -9.81
C LEU A 25 88.39 -15.59 -8.54
N MET A 26 88.62 -16.25 -7.40
CA MET A 26 89.03 -15.79 -6.06
C MET A 26 88.23 -14.72 -5.28
N GLY A 27 88.05 -14.98 -3.98
CA GLY A 27 87.35 -14.12 -3.02
C GLY A 27 88.22 -13.53 -1.91
N LEU A 28 87.50 -12.78 -1.03
CA LEU A 28 87.82 -12.10 0.24
C LEU A 28 88.13 -10.58 0.15
N PRO A 29 87.83 -9.74 1.19
CA PRO A 29 86.50 -9.40 1.73
C PRO A 29 86.28 -7.87 2.02
N MET A 30 85.00 -7.44 2.10
CA MET A 30 84.43 -6.22 2.78
C MET A 30 84.84 -4.80 2.27
N PRO A 31 84.06 -3.70 2.46
CA PRO A 31 82.92 -3.50 3.35
C PRO A 31 81.61 -3.08 2.66
N GLY A 32 80.48 -3.32 3.35
CA GLY A 32 79.17 -2.84 2.93
C GLY A 32 79.08 -1.32 3.00
N LEU A 33 78.90 -0.70 1.84
CA LEU A 33 78.27 0.60 1.73
C LEU A 33 76.79 0.35 1.44
N THR A 34 75.95 0.55 2.44
CA THR A 34 74.51 0.73 2.28
C THR A 34 74.28 1.92 1.35
N GLN A 35 73.97 1.64 0.08
CA GLN A 35 73.41 2.62 -0.81
C GLN A 35 71.91 2.68 -0.51
N THR A 36 71.48 3.75 0.17
CA THR A 36 70.07 4.08 0.30
C THR A 36 69.48 4.22 -1.10
N ALA A 37 68.59 3.28 -1.48
CA ALA A 37 67.76 3.46 -2.65
C ALA A 37 66.92 4.73 -2.45
N PRO A 38 66.88 5.66 -3.42
CA PRO A 38 65.97 6.80 -3.34
C PRO A 38 64.53 6.28 -3.26
N ALA A 39 63.73 6.88 -2.39
CA ALA A 39 62.32 6.58 -2.23
C ALA A 39 61.62 6.53 -3.59
N ASP A 40 61.06 5.38 -3.96
CA ASP A 40 60.15 5.26 -5.09
C ASP A 40 58.96 6.19 -4.82
N LYS A 41 58.94 7.32 -5.54
CA LYS A 41 57.72 8.12 -5.70
C LYS A 41 56.65 7.20 -6.27
N PRO A 42 55.43 7.16 -5.72
CA PRO A 42 54.35 6.37 -6.29
C PRO A 42 54.10 6.85 -7.73
N THR A 43 54.35 5.98 -8.70
CA THR A 43 53.98 6.21 -10.09
C THR A 43 52.47 6.22 -10.19
N ASP A 44 51.90 7.38 -10.47
CA ASP A 44 50.50 7.51 -10.86
C ASP A 44 50.23 6.64 -12.09
N LEU A 45 49.44 5.58 -11.92
CA LEU A 45 48.94 4.80 -13.04
C LEU A 45 48.00 5.69 -13.87
N SER A 46 48.47 6.10 -15.04
CA SER A 46 47.74 6.92 -16.00
C SER A 46 47.13 6.02 -17.08
N ASN A 47 45.80 5.94 -17.13
CA ASN A 47 45.09 5.29 -18.23
C ASN A 47 44.86 6.31 -19.35
N THR A 48 45.83 6.42 -20.26
CA THR A 48 45.77 7.32 -21.41
C THR A 48 45.56 6.50 -22.68
N ALA A 49 44.47 6.75 -23.41
CA ALA A 49 44.30 6.25 -24.76
C ALA A 49 44.72 7.33 -25.77
N SER A 50 45.55 6.94 -26.73
CA SER A 50 45.98 7.80 -27.85
C SER A 50 45.64 7.13 -29.17
N PHE A 51 45.17 7.91 -30.14
CA PHE A 51 45.07 7.46 -31.54
C PHE A 51 45.80 8.45 -32.46
N SER A 52 46.27 7.92 -33.60
CA SER A 52 46.92 8.69 -34.65
C SER A 52 46.29 8.30 -35.98
N TYR A 53 45.88 9.29 -36.76
CA TYR A 53 45.32 9.11 -38.10
C TYR A 53 46.06 10.01 -39.09
N SER A 54 46.40 9.46 -40.26
CA SER A 54 47.04 10.22 -41.33
C SER A 54 46.31 9.99 -42.65
N ALA A 55 45.96 11.10 -43.30
CA ALA A 55 45.41 11.11 -44.65
C ALA A 55 45.92 12.34 -45.40
N SER A 56 46.32 12.15 -46.67
CA SER A 56 46.73 13.22 -47.59
C SER A 56 47.81 14.16 -47.03
N GLY A 57 48.81 13.62 -46.34
CA GLY A 57 49.94 14.39 -45.81
C GLY A 57 49.66 15.16 -44.51
N VAL A 58 48.44 15.08 -43.97
CA VAL A 58 48.09 15.67 -42.67
C VAL A 58 48.04 14.55 -41.63
N LYS A 59 48.74 14.76 -40.52
CA LYS A 59 48.74 13.86 -39.35
C LYS A 59 47.94 14.52 -38.24
N VAL A 60 46.93 13.82 -37.72
CA VAL A 60 46.16 14.27 -36.56
C VAL A 60 46.44 13.30 -35.42
N ASP A 61 47.08 13.82 -34.38
CA ASP A 61 47.31 13.12 -33.12
C ASP A 61 46.35 13.69 -32.08
N ALA A 62 45.60 12.84 -31.39
CA ALA A 62 44.76 13.23 -30.27
C ALA A 62 45.10 12.40 -29.04
N ARG A 63 45.29 13.08 -27.91
CA ARG A 63 45.40 12.47 -26.58
C ARG A 63 44.11 12.78 -25.83
N THR A 64 43.52 11.78 -25.19
CA THR A 64 42.42 12.03 -24.25
C THR A 64 42.98 12.82 -23.07
N ASN A 65 42.41 14.00 -22.81
CA ASN A 65 42.89 14.89 -21.75
C ASN A 65 42.62 14.24 -20.39
N GLN A 66 43.64 14.27 -19.54
CA GLN A 66 43.56 13.96 -18.13
C GLN A 66 42.46 14.84 -17.49
N ILE A 67 41.38 14.24 -17.01
CA ILE A 67 40.49 14.94 -16.07
C ILE A 67 41.20 14.87 -14.71
N VAL A 68 42.16 15.76 -14.47
CA VAL A 68 42.53 16.11 -13.10
C VAL A 68 41.49 17.13 -12.65
N GLN A 69 40.33 16.65 -12.21
CA GLN A 69 39.51 17.48 -11.35
C GLN A 69 40.30 17.64 -10.04
N PRO A 70 40.51 18.87 -9.53
CA PRO A 70 40.89 19.02 -8.13
C PRO A 70 39.88 18.23 -7.29
N LEU A 71 40.33 17.61 -6.19
CA LEU A 71 39.41 17.00 -5.22
C LEU A 71 38.45 18.11 -4.74
N ILE A 72 37.30 18.23 -5.39
CA ILE A 72 36.14 18.89 -4.82
C ILE A 72 35.62 17.85 -3.85
N ASP A 73 35.74 18.11 -2.54
CA ASP A 73 35.05 17.35 -1.51
C ASP A 73 33.54 17.61 -1.64
N PRO A 74 32.75 16.68 -2.17
CA PRO A 74 31.33 16.92 -2.27
C PRO A 74 30.70 16.40 -0.96
N PHE A 75 30.26 17.33 -0.14
CA PHE A 75 29.52 17.03 1.09
C PHE A 75 28.21 16.29 0.77
N GLY A 76 27.70 15.51 1.73
CA GLY A 76 26.34 15.00 1.64
C GLY A 76 25.35 16.17 1.64
N LEU A 77 24.27 16.10 0.87
CA LEU A 77 23.27 17.16 0.76
C LEU A 77 21.87 16.59 1.01
N ILE A 78 21.13 17.18 1.93
CA ILE A 78 19.69 16.93 2.07
C ILE A 78 18.97 17.78 1.02
N THR A 79 18.04 17.18 0.28
CA THR A 79 17.20 17.91 -0.68
C THR A 79 15.76 17.44 -0.56
N GLY A 80 14.84 18.11 -1.25
CA GLY A 80 13.48 17.61 -1.43
C GLY A 80 13.42 16.42 -2.38
N CYS A 81 12.20 15.94 -2.64
CA CYS A 81 11.93 14.75 -3.47
C CYS A 81 12.37 14.92 -4.93
N ASN A 82 12.77 16.11 -5.35
CA ASN A 82 13.12 16.43 -6.73
C ASN A 82 14.57 16.92 -6.85
N GLY A 83 15.39 16.73 -5.82
CA GLY A 83 16.77 17.22 -5.79
C GLY A 83 16.90 18.72 -5.50
N GLU A 84 15.79 19.40 -5.21
CA GLU A 84 15.74 20.82 -4.89
C GLU A 84 16.21 21.10 -3.46
N LEU A 85 16.88 22.24 -3.24
CA LEU A 85 17.16 22.67 -1.87
C LEU A 85 15.85 22.91 -1.12
N LEU A 86 15.78 22.45 0.13
CA LEU A 86 14.67 22.75 1.02
C LEU A 86 14.68 24.24 1.37
N ALA A 87 13.48 24.81 1.56
CA ALA A 87 13.34 26.21 1.94
C ALA A 87 13.89 26.52 3.35
N ASP A 88 13.91 25.52 4.23
CA ASP A 88 14.44 25.63 5.61
C ASP A 88 15.00 24.28 6.08
N TYR A 89 16.22 24.29 6.61
CA TYR A 89 16.88 23.12 7.20
C TYR A 89 16.94 23.16 8.73
N ARG A 90 16.40 24.20 9.37
CA ARG A 90 16.44 24.32 10.83
C ARG A 90 15.80 23.12 11.51
N GLY A 91 16.55 22.50 12.42
CA GLY A 91 16.12 21.34 13.20
C GLY A 91 16.22 20.00 12.47
N PHE A 92 16.75 19.96 11.24
CA PHE A 92 17.22 18.71 10.66
C PHE A 92 18.47 18.21 11.40
N THR A 93 18.53 16.90 11.64
CA THR A 93 19.75 16.25 12.10
C THR A 93 20.10 15.06 11.22
N VAL A 94 21.39 14.81 11.04
CA VAL A 94 21.90 13.58 10.43
C VAL A 94 22.68 12.83 11.48
N GLY A 95 22.46 11.53 11.63
CA GLY A 95 23.21 10.70 12.56
C GLY A 95 23.74 9.44 11.88
N MET A 96 24.94 9.04 12.30
CA MET A 96 25.56 7.76 11.95
C MET A 96 25.34 6.77 13.08
N TYR A 97 24.86 5.58 12.74
CA TYR A 97 24.57 4.50 13.68
C TYR A 97 25.24 3.21 13.22
N ASP A 98 25.56 2.36 14.18
CA ASP A 98 25.83 0.96 13.88
C ASP A 98 24.55 0.26 13.42
N THR A 99 24.72 -0.92 12.84
CA THR A 99 23.62 -1.82 12.48
C THR A 99 23.64 -3.07 13.33
N ASP A 100 22.48 -3.72 13.46
CA ASP A 100 22.40 -5.06 14.03
C ASP A 100 23.08 -6.10 13.11
N ALA A 101 23.17 -7.36 13.56
CA ALA A 101 23.79 -8.43 12.77
C ALA A 101 23.12 -8.67 11.41
N THR A 102 21.86 -8.25 11.23
CA THR A 102 21.14 -8.34 9.95
C THR A 102 21.42 -7.18 9.01
N GLY A 103 22.00 -6.08 9.52
CA GLY A 103 22.22 -4.85 8.76
C GLY A 103 20.95 -4.06 8.47
N LEU A 104 19.79 -4.45 9.01
CA LEU A 104 18.49 -3.86 8.70
C LEU A 104 17.92 -3.04 9.85
N GLN A 105 18.31 -3.34 11.09
CA GLN A 105 17.83 -2.61 12.25
C GLN A 105 18.85 -1.56 12.70
N LEU A 106 18.31 -0.48 13.27
CA LEU A 106 19.10 0.62 13.81
C LEU A 106 19.78 0.17 15.10
N GLY A 107 21.11 0.26 15.14
CA GLY A 107 21.92 -0.02 16.33
C GLY A 107 22.19 1.23 17.17
N ALA A 108 23.28 1.18 17.95
CA ALA A 108 23.74 2.31 18.75
C ALA A 108 24.30 3.44 17.87
N LEU A 109 24.36 4.65 18.43
CA LEU A 109 24.99 5.78 17.76
C LEU A 109 26.48 5.51 17.56
N LEU A 110 26.97 5.70 16.34
CA LEU A 110 28.35 5.37 15.97
C LEU A 110 29.33 6.32 16.69
N PRO A 111 30.31 5.80 17.46
CA PRO A 111 31.24 6.63 18.22
C PRO A 111 32.33 7.23 17.31
N LEU A 112 32.07 8.44 16.81
CA LEU A 112 33.02 9.19 15.97
C LEU A 112 34.13 9.84 16.79
N THR A 113 35.27 10.12 16.16
CA THR A 113 36.40 10.83 16.78
C THR A 113 36.16 12.32 16.70
N PRO A 114 36.09 13.05 17.84
CA PRO A 114 35.89 14.50 17.83
C PRO A 114 37.01 15.23 17.10
N THR A 115 36.65 16.31 16.42
CA THR A 115 37.59 17.18 15.71
C THR A 115 37.37 18.64 16.07
N GLU A 116 38.18 19.54 15.51
CA GLU A 116 37.98 20.98 15.67
C GLU A 116 38.20 21.77 14.37
N PHE A 117 37.54 22.93 14.26
CA PHE A 117 37.71 23.84 13.14
C PHE A 117 37.50 25.29 13.61
N PRO A 118 38.47 26.21 13.43
CA PRO A 118 39.80 25.99 12.87
C PRO A 118 40.70 25.13 13.79
N ASP A 119 41.78 24.59 13.22
CA ASP A 119 42.79 23.79 13.94
C ASP A 119 43.54 24.65 14.97
N ILE A 120 43.62 24.18 16.23
CA ILE A 120 44.38 24.81 17.30
C ILE A 120 45.71 24.06 17.42
N PRO A 121 46.85 24.71 17.12
CA PRO A 121 48.14 24.02 17.13
C PRO A 121 48.46 23.36 18.48
N ASN A 122 48.95 22.12 18.41
CA ASN A 122 49.52 21.35 19.54
C ASN A 122 48.55 20.93 20.66
N ASN A 123 47.24 20.89 20.42
CA ASN A 123 46.27 20.39 21.42
C ASN A 123 45.91 18.89 21.27
N GLY A 124 46.41 18.23 20.22
CA GLY A 124 46.17 16.80 19.96
C GLY A 124 44.77 16.47 19.45
N ILE A 125 43.96 17.47 19.09
CA ILE A 125 42.66 17.28 18.44
C ILE A 125 42.86 17.41 16.93
N PRO A 126 42.41 16.43 16.11
CA PRO A 126 42.53 16.55 14.66
C PRO A 126 41.67 17.70 14.13
N ARG A 127 42.20 18.41 13.12
CA ARG A 127 41.41 19.34 12.30
C ARG A 127 40.23 18.61 11.64
N GLY A 128 39.03 19.16 11.81
CA GLY A 128 37.82 18.68 11.15
C GLY A 128 37.54 19.37 9.83
N ASN A 129 36.55 18.83 9.10
CA ASN A 129 36.10 19.38 7.83
C ASN A 129 34.70 19.96 7.97
N LEU A 130 34.48 21.17 7.44
CA LEU A 130 33.13 21.70 7.25
C LEU A 130 32.29 20.73 6.38
N PRO A 131 30.95 20.76 6.42
CA PRO A 131 30.12 21.55 7.33
C PRO A 131 30.15 21.04 8.79
N ASN A 132 30.58 19.80 9.05
CA ASN A 132 30.68 19.21 10.39
C ASN A 132 32.09 19.30 10.99
N GLY A 133 32.58 20.53 11.24
CA GLY A 133 33.97 20.77 11.68
C GLY A 133 34.35 20.15 13.03
N GLN A 134 33.37 19.77 13.86
CA GLN A 134 33.58 19.11 15.16
C GLN A 134 33.35 17.59 15.12
N ASN A 135 33.03 17.05 13.94
CA ASN A 135 32.61 15.67 13.74
C ASN A 135 31.49 15.23 14.70
N ALA A 136 30.56 16.14 14.98
CA ALA A 136 29.43 15.92 15.87
C ALA A 136 28.51 14.82 15.30
N ASN A 137 28.03 13.94 16.17
CA ASN A 137 27.05 12.90 15.82
C ASN A 137 26.02 12.77 16.95
N PRO A 138 24.71 13.00 16.70
CA PRO A 138 24.14 13.51 15.46
C PRO A 138 24.61 14.93 15.13
N TYR A 139 24.74 15.23 13.84
CA TYR A 139 25.07 16.55 13.32
C TYR A 139 23.80 17.36 13.06
N SER A 140 23.72 18.58 13.60
CA SER A 140 22.66 19.55 13.31
C SER A 140 22.94 20.26 11.99
N VAL A 141 22.05 20.09 11.02
CA VAL A 141 22.24 20.58 9.66
C VAL A 141 22.07 22.09 9.61
N GLN A 142 22.99 22.76 8.90
CA GLN A 142 22.94 24.20 8.68
C GLN A 142 22.06 24.56 7.47
N ASN A 143 21.88 25.85 7.21
CA ASN A 143 20.96 26.34 6.17
C ASN A 143 21.36 25.98 4.73
N ASP A 144 22.54 25.39 4.52
CA ASP A 144 22.99 24.90 3.22
C ASP A 144 22.58 23.44 2.94
N GLY A 145 21.97 22.76 3.92
CA GLY A 145 21.52 21.37 3.82
C GLY A 145 22.66 20.36 3.81
N ARG A 146 23.91 20.79 4.00
CA ARG A 146 25.10 19.95 3.84
C ARG A 146 25.46 19.24 5.14
N TYR A 147 26.02 18.04 5.03
CA TYR A 147 26.57 17.28 6.16
C TYR A 147 27.81 16.49 5.76
N SER A 148 28.63 16.15 6.75
CA SER A 148 29.80 15.29 6.59
C SER A 148 30.10 14.55 7.90
N PHE A 149 30.76 13.39 7.81
CA PHE A 149 31.26 12.64 8.95
C PHE A 149 32.65 12.10 8.66
N LEU A 150 33.55 12.22 9.64
CA LEU A 150 34.91 11.69 9.59
C LEU A 150 34.96 10.33 10.25
N PHE A 151 35.49 9.36 9.51
CA PHE A 151 35.59 7.96 9.93
C PHE A 151 37.00 7.67 10.43
N ASP A 152 37.10 6.96 11.53
CA ASP A 152 38.37 6.62 12.15
C ASP A 152 38.79 5.18 11.81
N GLU A 153 39.94 5.05 11.16
CA GLU A 153 40.54 3.75 10.83
C GLU A 153 41.03 3.00 12.08
N GLY A 154 41.57 3.70 13.08
CA GLY A 154 41.97 3.12 14.36
C GLY A 154 40.80 2.52 15.13
N LYS A 155 39.57 2.98 14.85
CA LYS A 155 38.32 2.39 15.35
C LYS A 155 37.72 1.32 14.43
N GLY A 156 38.40 0.99 13.34
CA GLY A 156 37.97 -0.02 12.37
C GLY A 156 36.75 0.39 11.54
N GLN A 157 36.41 1.68 11.46
CA GLN A 157 35.18 2.15 10.81
C GLN A 157 35.25 2.07 9.28
N LEU A 158 36.45 1.90 8.70
CA LEU A 158 36.67 1.69 7.26
C LEU A 158 36.98 0.23 6.90
N THR A 159 36.72 -0.71 7.82
CA THR A 159 36.99 -2.13 7.58
C THR A 159 36.00 -2.69 6.56
N VAL A 160 36.49 -3.47 5.59
CA VAL A 160 35.64 -4.16 4.60
C VAL A 160 34.61 -5.04 5.30
N GLY A 161 33.35 -4.98 4.86
CA GLY A 161 32.21 -5.68 5.44
C GLY A 161 31.52 -4.94 6.58
N LYS A 162 32.01 -3.77 7.01
CA LYS A 162 31.32 -2.96 8.01
C LYS A 162 30.05 -2.32 7.45
N ASN A 163 29.01 -2.33 8.27
CA ASN A 163 27.68 -1.80 7.95
C ASN A 163 27.31 -0.67 8.92
N PHE A 164 26.93 0.46 8.36
CA PHE A 164 26.45 1.63 9.10
C PHE A 164 25.07 2.03 8.62
N MET A 165 24.33 2.73 9.45
CA MET A 165 23.06 3.35 9.09
C MET A 165 23.17 4.86 9.20
N ILE A 166 22.89 5.55 8.11
CA ILE A 166 22.66 6.99 8.11
C ILE A 166 21.18 7.21 8.38
N VAL A 167 20.89 8.06 9.36
CA VAL A 167 19.52 8.48 9.66
C VAL A 167 19.41 9.99 9.51
N VAL A 168 18.56 10.42 8.57
CA VAL A 168 18.19 11.83 8.42
C VAL A 168 16.86 12.05 9.14
N ASN A 169 16.88 12.90 10.15
CA ASN A 169 15.73 13.24 10.97
C ASN A 169 15.26 14.68 10.65
N PRO A 170 14.08 14.83 10.05
CA PRO A 170 13.43 16.13 9.94
C PRO A 170 12.98 16.67 11.30
N PRO A 171 12.79 17.99 11.44
CA PRO A 171 12.28 18.58 12.68
C PRO A 171 10.87 18.06 12.99
N LYS A 172 10.55 17.94 14.28
CA LYS A 172 9.25 17.45 14.75
C LYS A 172 8.11 18.32 14.19
N GLY A 173 7.11 17.67 13.57
CA GLY A 173 5.96 18.35 12.98
C GLY A 173 6.18 18.90 11.57
N SER A 174 7.37 18.70 10.99
CA SER A 174 7.57 18.93 9.55
C SER A 174 6.83 17.86 8.72
N PRO A 175 6.50 18.17 7.45
CA PRO A 175 5.78 17.22 6.61
C PRO A 175 6.70 16.07 6.13
N TYR A 176 8.01 16.27 6.25
CA TYR A 176 9.09 15.40 5.86
C TYR A 176 9.22 14.15 6.74
N ALA A 177 9.39 12.98 6.11
CA ALA A 177 9.63 11.73 6.83
C ALA A 177 11.12 11.44 7.05
N GLN A 178 11.43 10.74 8.16
CA GLN A 178 12.77 10.21 8.46
C GLN A 178 13.25 9.29 7.33
N ARG A 179 14.54 9.37 6.99
CA ARG A 179 15.17 8.52 5.96
C ARG A 179 16.24 7.66 6.60
N ARG A 180 16.37 6.40 6.15
CA ARG A 180 17.35 5.43 6.64
C ARG A 180 18.10 4.81 5.48
N ILE A 181 19.43 4.97 5.48
CA ILE A 181 20.30 4.52 4.39
C ILE A 181 21.40 3.66 5.00
N ARG A 182 21.43 2.39 4.61
CA ARG A 182 22.52 1.49 4.99
C ARG A 182 23.72 1.75 4.10
N ILE A 183 24.90 1.90 4.70
CA ILE A 183 26.19 1.97 4.01
C ILE A 183 26.99 0.72 4.34
N THR A 184 27.51 0.05 3.32
CA THR A 184 28.35 -1.14 3.46
C THR A 184 29.70 -0.86 2.81
N ILE A 185 30.80 -1.07 3.55
CA ILE A 185 32.15 -0.97 2.98
C ILE A 185 32.45 -2.24 2.20
N VAL A 186 32.62 -2.13 0.88
CA VAL A 186 32.70 -3.27 -0.04
C VAL A 186 34.14 -3.69 -0.31
N SER A 187 35.02 -2.72 -0.55
CA SER A 187 36.43 -3.02 -0.81
C SER A 187 37.34 -1.85 -0.44
N ARG A 188 38.62 -2.17 -0.27
CA ARG A 188 39.69 -1.19 -0.04
C ARG A 188 40.90 -1.56 -0.87
N VAL A 189 41.36 -0.64 -1.70
CA VAL A 189 42.59 -0.77 -2.49
C VAL A 189 43.46 0.45 -2.20
N GLY A 190 44.45 0.27 -1.31
CA GLY A 190 45.26 1.37 -0.79
C GLY A 190 44.38 2.45 -0.16
N ASN A 191 44.44 3.65 -0.75
CA ASN A 191 43.71 4.83 -0.32
C ASN A 191 42.32 4.95 -0.96
N VAL A 192 41.81 3.94 -1.66
CA VAL A 192 40.47 3.99 -2.28
C VAL A 192 39.56 3.00 -1.59
N ILE A 193 38.43 3.49 -1.09
CA ILE A 193 37.36 2.72 -0.46
C ILE A 193 36.16 2.69 -1.40
N SER A 194 35.63 1.50 -1.66
CA SER A 194 34.34 1.33 -2.35
C SER A 194 33.25 1.02 -1.32
N TYR A 195 32.06 1.58 -1.52
CA TYR A 195 30.91 1.34 -0.67
C TYR A 195 29.63 1.14 -1.47
N ASP A 196 28.68 0.44 -0.87
CA ASP A 196 27.30 0.36 -1.33
C ASP A 196 26.40 1.15 -0.36
N ALA A 197 25.49 1.95 -0.92
CA ALA A 197 24.41 2.58 -0.17
C ALA A 197 23.07 1.98 -0.57
N THR A 198 22.21 1.65 0.40
CA THR A 198 20.89 1.05 0.18
C THR A 198 19.84 1.74 1.04
N ALA A 199 18.74 2.18 0.44
CA ALA A 199 17.60 2.71 1.16
C ALA A 199 16.85 1.58 1.89
N VAL A 200 16.75 1.70 3.21
CA VAL A 200 16.06 0.70 4.06
C VAL A 200 14.56 1.00 4.17
N ASP A 201 14.14 2.21 3.82
CA ASP A 201 12.75 2.67 3.80
C ASP A 201 12.04 2.40 2.45
N GLY A 202 12.70 1.68 1.52
CA GLY A 202 12.14 1.32 0.21
C GLY A 202 11.95 2.48 -0.76
N ARG A 203 12.43 3.69 -0.43
CA ARG A 203 12.34 4.87 -1.28
C ARG A 203 13.63 5.03 -2.07
N ALA A 204 13.54 5.42 -3.33
CA ALA A 204 14.69 5.61 -4.21
C ALA A 204 15.78 6.50 -3.58
N LEU A 205 17.04 6.15 -3.80
CA LEU A 205 18.18 7.02 -3.56
C LEU A 205 18.36 7.90 -4.79
N ASN A 206 18.49 7.31 -5.99
CA ASN A 206 18.58 8.08 -7.22
C ASN A 206 17.18 8.52 -7.71
N LEU A 207 16.92 9.83 -7.66
CA LEU A 207 15.62 10.40 -8.06
C LEU A 207 15.37 10.40 -9.57
N THR A 208 16.42 10.24 -10.38
CA THR A 208 16.33 10.18 -11.85
C THR A 208 16.12 8.75 -12.34
N THR A 209 16.81 7.78 -11.76
CA THR A 209 16.72 6.36 -12.17
C THR A 209 15.73 5.54 -11.34
N GLY A 210 15.32 6.03 -10.17
CA GLY A 210 14.42 5.32 -9.25
C GLY A 210 15.10 4.20 -8.46
N GLU A 211 16.43 4.07 -8.56
CA GLU A 211 17.18 3.01 -7.90
C GLU A 211 17.24 3.20 -6.37
N GLN A 212 17.03 2.12 -5.64
CA GLN A 212 17.07 2.08 -4.17
C GLN A 212 18.46 1.76 -3.62
N ALA A 213 19.40 1.42 -4.50
CA ALA A 213 20.78 1.10 -4.15
C ALA A 213 21.74 1.73 -5.16
N LEU A 214 22.95 2.03 -4.70
CA LEU A 214 24.04 2.59 -5.50
C LEU A 214 25.39 2.22 -4.92
N SER A 215 26.43 2.33 -5.73
CA SER A 215 27.82 2.13 -5.30
C SER A 215 28.64 3.38 -5.57
N GLY A 216 29.62 3.64 -4.70
CA GLY A 216 30.51 4.80 -4.82
C GLY A 216 31.94 4.47 -4.40
N THR A 217 32.88 5.36 -4.73
CA THR A 217 34.29 5.25 -4.32
C THR A 217 34.76 6.53 -3.65
N ILE A 218 35.55 6.43 -2.58
CA ILE A 218 36.12 7.56 -1.85
C ILE A 218 37.63 7.37 -1.75
N ARG A 219 38.39 8.43 -2.02
CA ARG A 219 39.84 8.45 -1.84
C ARG A 219 40.20 9.00 -0.46
N VAL A 220 40.72 8.13 0.39
CA VAL A 220 41.17 8.41 1.76
C VAL A 220 42.65 8.79 1.74
N ASN A 221 42.94 10.08 1.82
CA ASN A 221 44.33 10.55 1.89
C ASN A 221 44.89 10.50 3.33
N ASN A 222 44.02 10.68 4.34
CA ASN A 222 44.30 10.46 5.75
C ASN A 222 43.00 10.09 6.48
N ALA A 223 42.81 8.86 6.94
CA ALA A 223 41.55 8.43 7.55
C ALA A 223 41.16 9.29 8.78
N GLU A 224 42.11 9.72 9.61
CA GLU A 224 41.85 10.53 10.80
C GLU A 224 41.32 11.94 10.48
N GLN A 225 41.49 12.41 9.24
CA GLN A 225 41.13 13.76 8.77
C GLN A 225 40.29 13.75 7.48
N THR A 226 39.94 12.58 6.96
CA THR A 226 39.21 12.43 5.69
C THR A 226 37.82 11.89 5.96
N GLY A 227 36.82 12.66 5.54
CA GLY A 227 35.43 12.29 5.67
C GLY A 227 35.06 11.14 4.75
N LEU A 228 34.06 10.37 5.16
CA LEU A 228 33.28 9.64 4.18
C LEU A 228 32.53 10.70 3.37
N SER A 229 33.10 11.05 2.22
CA SER A 229 32.46 11.93 1.27
C SER A 229 31.33 11.16 0.61
N LEU A 230 30.16 11.30 1.23
CA LEU A 230 28.90 10.84 0.71
C LEU A 230 28.40 11.82 -0.36
N ALA A 231 29.31 12.35 -1.18
CA ALA A 231 29.04 13.07 -2.42
C ALA A 231 28.16 12.31 -3.38
N VAL A 232 28.27 10.98 -3.34
CA VAL A 232 27.37 10.08 -4.05
C VAL A 232 26.10 9.87 -3.20
N LEU A 233 25.80 10.80 -2.30
CA LEU A 233 24.50 11.18 -1.77
C LEU A 233 24.20 12.66 -2.12
N THR A 234 24.72 13.19 -3.24
CA THR A 234 23.93 14.11 -4.09
C THR A 234 22.84 13.32 -4.80
N PHE A 235 22.16 12.52 -4.02
CA PHE A 235 20.93 11.85 -4.30
C PHE A 235 20.03 12.52 -3.33
N GLY A 236 19.08 13.27 -3.88
CA GLY A 236 18.20 13.99 -3.03
C GLY A 236 17.61 13.05 -2.00
N ILE A 237 17.99 13.23 -0.74
CA ILE A 237 17.34 12.51 0.36
C ILE A 237 15.98 13.17 0.45
N GLY A 238 15.10 12.79 -0.49
CA GLY A 238 13.74 13.25 -0.58
C GLY A 238 13.06 12.78 0.67
N THR A 239 13.07 13.63 1.68
CA THR A 239 12.21 13.48 2.82
C THR A 239 10.82 13.78 2.30
N CYS A 240 10.21 12.82 1.62
CA CYS A 240 8.90 13.05 1.03
C CYS A 240 7.86 13.17 2.11
N ASP A 241 6.85 13.97 1.81
CA ASP A 241 5.67 14.13 2.65
C ASP A 241 5.15 12.72 2.99
N ALA A 242 4.86 12.47 4.27
CA ALA A 242 4.36 11.17 4.71
C ALA A 242 3.05 10.77 4.00
N GLN A 243 2.36 11.75 3.39
CA GLN A 243 1.13 11.61 2.64
C GLN A 243 1.14 12.65 1.49
N ASP A 244 1.21 12.20 0.23
CA ASP A 244 1.25 13.08 -0.97
C ASP A 244 -0.13 13.64 -1.35
N VAL A 245 -1.20 12.91 -1.03
CA VAL A 245 -2.60 13.29 -1.26
C VAL A 245 -3.44 12.85 -0.07
N LYS A 246 -4.51 13.59 0.21
CA LYS A 246 -5.47 13.26 1.26
C LYS A 246 -6.89 13.24 0.72
N ILE A 247 -7.62 12.14 0.91
CA ILE A 247 -9.04 12.02 0.56
C ILE A 247 -9.93 12.07 1.81
N ASN A 248 -10.99 12.88 1.74
CA ASN A 248 -12.09 12.88 2.69
C ASN A 248 -13.40 12.56 1.99
N LYS A 249 -14.31 11.90 2.70
CA LYS A 249 -15.62 11.50 2.18
C LYS A 249 -16.74 11.95 3.13
N SER A 250 -17.81 12.47 2.54
CA SER A 250 -19.03 12.81 3.26
C SER A 250 -20.27 12.50 2.42
N ALA A 251 -21.44 12.56 3.05
CA ALA A 251 -22.74 12.54 2.38
C ALA A 251 -23.57 13.72 2.86
N ASP A 252 -24.63 14.04 2.14
CA ASP A 252 -25.58 15.08 2.51
C ASP A 252 -26.52 14.70 3.67
N ARG A 253 -26.52 13.43 4.10
CA ARG A 253 -27.30 12.94 5.24
C ARG A 253 -26.65 11.76 5.94
N ALA A 254 -26.95 11.58 7.23
CA ALA A 254 -26.45 10.47 8.04
C ALA A 254 -27.38 9.23 8.04
N SER A 255 -28.65 9.39 7.64
CA SER A 255 -29.60 8.29 7.49
C SER A 255 -30.50 8.48 6.28
N ALA A 256 -30.97 7.37 5.71
CA ALA A 256 -31.85 7.34 4.54
C ALA A 256 -32.72 6.08 4.54
N GLU A 257 -33.79 6.10 3.76
CA GLU A 257 -34.73 5.00 3.55
C GLU A 257 -34.65 4.49 2.10
N PRO A 258 -35.06 3.24 1.80
CA PRO A 258 -35.21 2.79 0.43
C PRO A 258 -36.05 3.76 -0.41
N GLY A 259 -35.56 4.11 -1.60
CA GLY A 259 -36.14 5.13 -2.48
C GLY A 259 -35.42 6.47 -2.44
N ASP A 260 -34.76 6.81 -1.33
CA ASP A 260 -34.01 8.06 -1.20
C ASP A 260 -32.83 8.13 -2.17
N THR A 261 -32.54 9.35 -2.65
CA THR A 261 -31.30 9.67 -3.39
C THR A 261 -30.35 10.44 -2.50
N VAL A 262 -29.18 9.88 -2.22
CA VAL A 262 -28.11 10.44 -1.39
C VAL A 262 -27.03 11.07 -2.27
N VAL A 263 -26.51 12.22 -1.88
CA VAL A 263 -25.39 12.88 -2.56
C VAL A 263 -24.11 12.70 -1.74
N TYR A 264 -23.17 11.94 -2.29
CA TYR A 264 -21.83 11.77 -1.73
C TYR A 264 -20.89 12.86 -2.25
N ARG A 265 -19.94 13.27 -1.40
CA ARG A 265 -18.86 14.20 -1.74
C ARG A 265 -17.52 13.59 -1.39
N LEU A 266 -16.58 13.63 -2.33
CA LEU A 266 -15.17 13.30 -2.17
C LEU A 266 -14.37 14.58 -2.30
N SER A 267 -13.51 14.86 -1.33
CA SER A 267 -12.59 15.99 -1.35
C SER A 267 -11.18 15.47 -1.28
N VAL A 268 -10.40 15.68 -2.34
CA VAL A 268 -9.01 15.25 -2.46
C VAL A 268 -8.12 16.48 -2.42
N ARG A 269 -7.20 16.52 -1.46
CA ARG A 269 -6.20 17.58 -1.34
C ARG A 269 -4.84 17.05 -1.76
N ASN A 270 -4.15 17.76 -2.65
CA ASN A 270 -2.74 17.51 -2.93
C ASN A 270 -1.89 18.13 -1.82
N LEU A 271 -1.10 17.30 -1.16
CA LEU A 271 -0.16 17.70 -0.11
C LEU A 271 1.28 17.70 -0.62
N SER A 272 1.54 17.13 -1.79
CA SER A 272 2.87 16.99 -2.35
C SER A 272 3.42 18.30 -2.93
N SER A 273 4.75 18.37 -3.02
CA SER A 273 5.49 19.48 -3.63
C SER A 273 5.27 19.65 -5.14
N ALA A 274 4.64 18.68 -5.81
CA ALA A 274 4.39 18.71 -7.25
C ALA A 274 2.92 18.59 -7.60
N ALA A 275 2.57 19.02 -8.81
CA ALA A 275 1.22 18.88 -9.32
C ALA A 275 0.92 17.40 -9.62
N VAL A 276 -0.36 17.03 -9.57
CA VAL A 276 -0.83 15.66 -9.74
C VAL A 276 -1.74 15.56 -10.95
N THR A 277 -1.50 14.54 -11.78
CA THR A 277 -2.26 14.19 -12.99
C THR A 277 -2.77 12.75 -12.89
N ASN A 278 -3.51 12.30 -13.90
CA ASN A 278 -4.07 10.93 -13.97
C ASN A 278 -4.88 10.58 -12.71
N LEU A 279 -5.71 11.53 -12.28
CA LEU A 279 -6.54 11.41 -11.08
C LEU A 279 -7.66 10.39 -11.33
N SER A 280 -7.65 9.31 -10.57
CA SER A 280 -8.66 8.27 -10.61
C SER A 280 -9.15 7.97 -9.19
N LEU A 281 -10.44 8.13 -8.94
CA LEU A 281 -11.07 7.84 -7.65
C LEU A 281 -11.88 6.56 -7.78
N SER A 282 -11.71 5.62 -6.86
CA SER A 282 -12.51 4.40 -6.79
C SER A 282 -13.40 4.44 -5.56
N ASP A 283 -14.69 4.17 -5.74
CA ASP A 283 -15.70 4.25 -4.71
C ASP A 283 -16.57 2.99 -4.69
N LEU A 284 -16.48 2.22 -3.61
CA LEU A 284 -17.23 0.99 -3.40
C LEU A 284 -18.55 1.31 -2.68
N LEU A 285 -19.65 1.27 -3.43
CA LEU A 285 -20.99 1.42 -2.88
C LEU A 285 -21.38 0.23 -2.00
N PRO A 286 -22.10 0.46 -0.89
CA PRO A 286 -22.64 -0.62 -0.09
C PRO A 286 -23.75 -1.35 -0.83
N LYS A 287 -24.05 -2.58 -0.38
CA LYS A 287 -25.17 -3.38 -0.90
C LYS A 287 -26.46 -2.56 -0.89
N GLY A 288 -27.20 -2.62 -2.00
CA GLY A 288 -28.46 -1.91 -2.17
C GLY A 288 -28.34 -0.43 -2.50
N PHE A 289 -27.14 0.09 -2.76
CA PHE A 289 -26.95 1.44 -3.25
C PHE A 289 -26.67 1.39 -4.76
N LYS A 290 -27.46 2.14 -5.53
CA LYS A 290 -27.34 2.23 -6.99
C LYS A 290 -26.85 3.62 -7.37
N TYR A 291 -25.65 3.73 -7.93
CA TYR A 291 -25.18 5.00 -8.52
C TYR A 291 -26.21 5.55 -9.52
N VAL A 292 -26.43 6.86 -9.50
CA VAL A 292 -27.32 7.57 -10.42
C VAL A 292 -26.48 8.03 -11.61
N GLU A 293 -26.75 7.50 -12.80
CA GLU A 293 -26.01 7.86 -14.01
C GLU A 293 -26.09 9.37 -14.29
N ASN A 294 -25.02 9.94 -14.84
CA ASN A 294 -24.90 11.38 -15.14
C ASN A 294 -25.03 12.33 -13.94
N SER A 295 -24.98 11.82 -12.70
CA SER A 295 -25.02 12.65 -11.48
C SER A 295 -23.67 13.23 -11.08
N THR A 296 -22.56 12.70 -11.61
CA THR A 296 -21.21 13.08 -11.20
C THR A 296 -20.86 14.50 -11.65
N ARG A 297 -20.30 15.30 -10.75
CA ARG A 297 -19.72 16.61 -11.03
C ARG A 297 -18.36 16.69 -10.33
N ALA A 298 -17.39 17.35 -10.96
CA ALA A 298 -16.07 17.56 -10.40
C ALA A 298 -15.60 19.00 -10.61
N GLU A 299 -14.80 19.51 -9.69
CA GLU A 299 -14.10 20.78 -9.80
C GLU A 299 -12.67 20.64 -9.26
N ILE A 300 -11.73 21.32 -9.89
CA ILE A 300 -10.35 21.45 -9.43
C ILE A 300 -10.11 22.93 -9.14
N SER A 301 -9.69 23.24 -7.92
CA SER A 301 -9.37 24.60 -7.50
C SER A 301 -10.55 25.59 -7.68
N GLY A 302 -11.79 25.09 -7.66
CA GLY A 302 -13.02 25.88 -7.87
C GLY A 302 -13.44 26.07 -9.34
N ALA A 303 -12.71 25.49 -10.30
CA ALA A 303 -13.09 25.47 -11.71
C ALA A 303 -13.65 24.09 -12.09
N PRO A 304 -14.71 24.01 -12.92
CA PRO A 304 -15.27 22.74 -13.37
C PRO A 304 -14.22 21.85 -14.06
N ALA A 305 -14.21 20.56 -13.72
CA ALA A 305 -13.35 19.56 -14.32
C ALA A 305 -14.18 18.47 -15.01
N ALA A 306 -13.73 18.01 -16.17
CA ALA A 306 -14.38 16.90 -16.87
C ALA A 306 -14.12 15.59 -16.10
N VAL A 307 -15.15 14.75 -15.97
CA VAL A 307 -15.08 13.50 -15.23
C VAL A 307 -15.83 12.41 -15.97
N THR A 308 -15.19 11.25 -16.13
CA THR A 308 -15.79 10.05 -16.71
C THR A 308 -16.02 9.03 -15.61
N ALA A 309 -17.28 8.68 -15.36
CA ALA A 309 -17.64 7.64 -14.40
C ALA A 309 -17.79 6.28 -15.12
N ARG A 310 -17.16 5.24 -14.59
CA ARG A 310 -17.32 3.84 -15.02
C ARG A 310 -17.78 2.99 -13.85
N ARG A 311 -18.75 2.11 -14.08
CA ARG A 311 -19.26 1.20 -13.06
C ARG A 311 -18.82 -0.23 -13.37
N ASP A 312 -18.37 -0.94 -12.33
CA ASP A 312 -18.22 -2.39 -12.31
C ASP A 312 -18.86 -2.94 -11.03
N GLY A 313 -20.07 -3.50 -11.18
CA GLY A 313 -20.89 -3.91 -10.04
C GLY A 313 -21.19 -2.77 -9.06
N GLN A 314 -20.66 -2.89 -7.83
CA GLN A 314 -20.77 -1.89 -6.76
C GLN A 314 -19.62 -0.87 -6.77
N ASN A 315 -18.54 -1.13 -7.51
CA ASN A 315 -17.41 -0.22 -7.59
C ASN A 315 -17.65 0.81 -8.70
N ILE A 316 -17.47 2.08 -8.37
CA ILE A 316 -17.51 3.20 -9.31
C ILE A 316 -16.11 3.79 -9.42
N THR A 317 -15.58 3.89 -10.63
CA THR A 317 -14.32 4.57 -10.92
C THR A 317 -14.62 5.91 -11.58
N PHE A 318 -14.04 6.98 -11.06
CA PHE A 318 -14.13 8.33 -11.60
C PHE A 318 -12.76 8.76 -12.11
N ASP A 319 -12.61 8.86 -13.42
CA ASP A 319 -11.42 9.44 -14.03
C ASP A 319 -11.64 10.94 -14.25
N VAL A 320 -10.81 11.76 -13.62
CA VAL A 320 -10.92 13.22 -13.66
C VAL A 320 -9.85 13.77 -14.58
N THR A 321 -10.26 14.53 -15.59
CA THR A 321 -9.36 15.22 -16.50
C THR A 321 -8.95 16.56 -15.89
N GLY A 322 -7.66 16.71 -15.63
CA GLY A 322 -7.08 17.96 -15.14
C GLY A 322 -5.78 17.74 -14.36
N ILE A 323 -5.20 18.86 -13.91
CA ILE A 323 -3.99 18.88 -13.09
C ILE A 323 -4.38 19.45 -11.73
N LEU A 324 -4.18 18.69 -10.66
CA LEU A 324 -4.37 19.16 -9.29
C LEU A 324 -3.08 19.89 -8.84
N PRO A 325 -3.11 21.20 -8.54
CA PRO A 325 -1.91 21.99 -8.26
C PRO A 325 -1.11 21.50 -7.04
N SER A 326 0.20 21.79 -7.01
CA SER A 326 1.08 21.43 -5.89
C SER A 326 0.80 22.24 -4.62
N ALA A 327 1.21 21.72 -3.47
CA ALA A 327 1.14 22.43 -2.19
C ALA A 327 1.92 23.75 -2.19
N LEU A 328 2.94 23.88 -3.06
CA LEU A 328 3.80 25.05 -3.17
C LEU A 328 3.29 26.11 -4.16
N SER A 329 2.25 25.82 -4.94
CA SER A 329 1.76 26.70 -6.01
C SER A 329 1.07 27.98 -5.54
N GLY A 330 0.75 28.10 -4.23
CA GLY A 330 -0.08 29.18 -3.69
C GLY A 330 -1.55 29.14 -4.13
N GLN A 331 -1.93 28.18 -4.98
CA GLN A 331 -3.30 27.98 -5.45
C GLN A 331 -4.08 27.04 -4.52
N ASN A 332 -5.41 27.01 -4.66
CA ASN A 332 -6.25 26.04 -3.98
C ASN A 332 -5.93 24.61 -4.50
N GLN A 333 -5.51 23.70 -3.63
CA GLN A 333 -5.00 22.37 -4.00
C GLN A 333 -6.05 21.26 -3.86
N VAL A 334 -7.34 21.59 -4.07
CA VAL A 334 -8.45 20.68 -3.78
C VAL A 334 -9.21 20.32 -5.04
N LEU A 335 -9.40 19.02 -5.25
CA LEU A 335 -10.38 18.42 -6.14
C LEU A 335 -11.62 18.07 -5.31
N ASN A 336 -12.78 18.64 -5.67
CA ASN A 336 -14.06 18.21 -5.12
C ASN A 336 -14.82 17.44 -6.18
N LEU A 337 -15.36 16.28 -5.81
CA LEU A 337 -16.21 15.45 -6.64
C LEU A 337 -17.50 15.14 -5.88
N ALA A 338 -18.65 15.32 -6.53
CA ALA A 338 -19.94 14.96 -5.99
C ALA A 338 -20.66 13.99 -6.94
N TYR A 339 -21.37 13.02 -6.39
CA TYR A 339 -22.18 12.08 -7.15
C TYR A 339 -23.36 11.60 -6.33
N ALA A 340 -24.40 11.06 -6.98
CA ALA A 340 -25.60 10.59 -6.31
C ALA A 340 -25.73 9.06 -6.37
N ALA A 341 -26.33 8.48 -5.33
CA ALA A 341 -26.72 7.09 -5.26
C ALA A 341 -28.14 6.96 -4.70
N GLN A 342 -28.96 6.12 -5.33
CA GLN A 342 -30.30 5.79 -4.87
C GLN A 342 -30.30 4.51 -4.05
N LEU A 343 -31.00 4.50 -2.92
CA LEU A 343 -31.16 3.32 -2.09
C LEU A 343 -32.26 2.42 -2.66
N THR A 344 -31.97 1.13 -2.79
CA THR A 344 -32.94 0.07 -3.12
C THR A 344 -33.42 -0.62 -1.84
N PRO A 345 -34.50 -1.43 -1.90
CA PRO A 345 -34.95 -2.21 -0.74
C PRO A 345 -33.85 -3.10 -0.13
N ASP A 346 -32.93 -3.62 -0.95
CA ASP A 346 -31.79 -4.43 -0.48
C ASP A 346 -30.81 -3.68 0.42
N ALA A 347 -30.88 -2.34 0.47
CA ALA A 347 -29.98 -1.52 1.31
C ALA A 347 -30.14 -1.81 2.80
N ILE A 348 -31.33 -2.28 3.23
CA ILE A 348 -31.61 -2.68 4.62
C ILE A 348 -30.71 -3.85 5.05
N ARG A 349 -30.30 -4.69 4.10
CA ARG A 349 -29.42 -5.86 4.32
C ARG A 349 -27.93 -5.52 4.21
N GLY A 350 -27.60 -4.26 3.89
CA GLY A 350 -26.23 -3.78 3.71
C GLY A 350 -25.65 -3.13 4.97
N THR A 351 -24.34 -2.88 4.96
CA THR A 351 -23.64 -2.20 6.07
C THR A 351 -23.86 -0.68 6.09
N GLY A 352 -24.37 -0.11 4.99
CA GLY A 352 -24.42 1.33 4.75
C GLY A 352 -23.04 1.99 4.68
N GLN A 353 -21.95 1.22 4.60
CA GLN A 353 -20.58 1.74 4.54
C GLN A 353 -20.16 1.94 3.10
N ASN A 354 -19.87 3.18 2.75
CA ASN A 354 -19.36 3.55 1.45
C ASN A 354 -17.89 3.94 1.56
N ILE A 355 -17.04 3.36 0.72
CA ILE A 355 -15.57 3.39 0.88
C ILE A 355 -14.94 3.95 -0.40
N ALA A 356 -14.15 5.01 -0.27
CA ALA A 356 -13.46 5.63 -1.40
C ALA A 356 -11.93 5.57 -1.26
N SER A 357 -11.24 5.56 -2.38
CA SER A 357 -9.79 5.69 -2.50
C SER A 357 -9.46 6.57 -3.70
N VAL A 358 -8.27 7.17 -3.70
CA VAL A 358 -7.77 7.98 -4.82
C VAL A 358 -6.40 7.52 -5.24
N PHE A 359 -6.16 7.57 -6.54
CA PHE A 359 -4.88 7.37 -7.19
C PHE A 359 -4.57 8.58 -8.06
N GLY A 360 -3.28 8.87 -8.20
CA GLY A 360 -2.79 9.90 -9.10
C GLY A 360 -1.32 9.68 -9.44
N GLN A 361 -0.78 10.57 -10.26
CA GLN A 361 0.61 10.54 -10.68
C GLN A 361 1.20 11.95 -10.61
N ARG A 362 2.37 12.09 -9.98
CA ARG A 362 3.05 13.38 -9.96
C ARG A 362 3.53 13.74 -11.36
N VAL A 363 3.44 15.03 -11.72
CA VAL A 363 3.83 15.56 -13.03
C VAL A 363 5.34 15.61 -13.23
N ASP A 364 6.10 15.75 -12.14
CA ASP A 364 7.56 15.97 -12.16
C ASP A 364 8.37 14.70 -12.43
N ASN A 365 7.98 13.57 -11.83
CA ASN A 365 8.76 12.33 -11.85
C ASN A 365 7.91 11.08 -12.13
N LEU A 366 6.65 11.26 -12.53
CA LEU A 366 5.73 10.17 -12.87
C LEU A 366 5.47 9.19 -11.71
N ARG A 367 5.83 9.53 -10.46
CA ARG A 367 5.58 8.68 -9.31
C ARG A 367 4.09 8.57 -9.04
N ARG A 368 3.60 7.34 -8.83
CA ARG A 368 2.23 7.08 -8.40
C ARG A 368 2.05 7.49 -6.94
N ILE A 369 0.90 8.08 -6.66
CA ILE A 369 0.47 8.46 -5.32
C ILE A 369 -0.93 7.92 -5.08
N GLN A 370 -1.24 7.66 -3.81
CA GLN A 370 -2.53 7.07 -3.43
C GLN A 370 -2.91 7.49 -2.01
N ASP A 371 -4.21 7.52 -1.73
CA ASP A 371 -4.74 7.66 -0.37
C ASP A 371 -6.12 6.99 -0.24
N GLY A 372 -6.50 6.68 1.00
CA GLY A 372 -7.70 5.94 1.36
C GLY A 372 -7.38 4.72 2.24
N PRO A 373 -8.40 4.00 2.74
CA PRO A 373 -9.83 4.20 2.48
C PRO A 373 -10.44 5.38 3.25
N ALA A 374 -11.18 6.26 2.55
CA ALA A 374 -12.08 7.24 3.15
C ALA A 374 -13.50 6.65 3.25
N LEU A 375 -14.02 6.52 4.46
CA LEU A 375 -15.28 5.83 4.74
C LEU A 375 -16.37 6.81 5.19
N HIS A 376 -17.59 6.64 4.67
CA HIS A 376 -18.79 7.25 5.21
C HIS A 376 -19.84 6.17 5.50
N LYS A 377 -20.33 6.11 6.74
CA LYS A 377 -21.34 5.14 7.16
C LYS A 377 -22.70 5.82 7.28
N MET A 378 -23.65 5.35 6.49
CA MET A 378 -25.05 5.76 6.53
C MET A 378 -25.89 4.76 7.32
N ARG A 379 -26.79 5.27 8.17
CA ARG A 379 -27.82 4.44 8.81
C ARG A 379 -28.99 4.27 7.85
N VAL A 380 -29.17 3.06 7.32
CA VAL A 380 -30.35 2.71 6.53
C VAL A 380 -31.50 2.41 7.49
N ARG A 381 -32.63 3.07 7.30
CA ARG A 381 -33.89 2.80 8.02
C ARG A 381 -34.82 2.05 7.09
N SER A 382 -35.64 1.14 7.63
CA SER A 382 -36.60 0.39 6.82
C SER A 382 -37.74 1.26 6.26
N GLY A 383 -38.00 2.44 6.85
CA GLY A 383 -39.07 3.33 6.40
C GLY A 383 -40.45 2.64 6.44
N LEU A 384 -41.33 3.00 5.51
CA LEU A 384 -42.65 2.36 5.31
C LEU A 384 -42.55 0.93 4.73
N LEU A 385 -41.39 0.53 4.18
CA LEU A 385 -41.19 -0.74 3.50
C LEU A 385 -40.39 -1.69 4.42
N SER A 386 -41.10 -2.50 5.20
CA SER A 386 -40.48 -3.59 5.96
C SER A 386 -40.27 -4.82 5.06
N ASP A 387 -39.07 -5.42 5.05
CA ASP A 387 -38.84 -6.72 4.40
C ASP A 387 -39.58 -7.86 5.09
N CYS A 388 -40.05 -7.64 6.32
CA CYS A 388 -40.88 -8.57 7.05
C CYS A 388 -42.35 -8.17 6.96
N GLY A 389 -43.21 -9.17 6.78
CA GLY A 389 -44.66 -9.03 6.90
C GLY A 389 -45.21 -9.80 8.09
N THR A 390 -46.54 -9.91 8.14
CA THR A 390 -47.25 -10.67 9.17
C THR A 390 -48.05 -11.80 8.53
N ILE A 391 -47.87 -13.03 9.03
CA ILE A 391 -48.78 -14.14 8.72
C ILE A 391 -49.83 -14.17 9.82
N ILE A 392 -51.10 -14.18 9.43
CA ILE A 392 -52.22 -14.46 10.34
C ILE A 392 -52.92 -15.73 9.89
N GLY A 393 -53.57 -16.43 10.81
CA GLY A 393 -54.29 -17.63 10.44
C GLY A 393 -55.24 -18.13 11.51
N ARG A 394 -56.01 -19.13 11.10
CA ARG A 394 -56.92 -19.86 11.98
C ARG A 394 -56.90 -21.35 11.64
N VAL A 395 -56.96 -22.18 12.67
CA VAL A 395 -57.34 -23.60 12.56
C VAL A 395 -58.80 -23.71 12.97
N PHE A 396 -59.67 -24.23 12.10
CA PHE A 396 -61.11 -24.22 12.31
C PHE A 396 -61.78 -25.50 11.81
N VAL A 397 -62.95 -25.79 12.36
CA VAL A 397 -63.78 -26.92 11.94
C VAL A 397 -64.63 -26.51 10.75
N ASP A 398 -64.24 -26.98 9.57
CA ASP A 398 -64.96 -26.73 8.32
C ASP A 398 -66.16 -27.69 8.24
N LYS A 399 -67.36 -27.11 8.32
CA LYS A 399 -68.62 -27.86 8.40
C LYS A 399 -69.25 -28.09 7.03
N ASN A 400 -68.97 -27.22 6.07
CA ASN A 400 -69.56 -27.28 4.73
C ASN A 400 -68.57 -27.80 3.66
N PHE A 401 -67.33 -28.07 4.08
CA PHE A 401 -66.23 -28.60 3.28
C PHE A 401 -65.85 -27.70 2.10
N ASP A 402 -65.95 -26.39 2.23
CA ASP A 402 -65.52 -25.46 1.17
C ASP A 402 -64.08 -24.93 1.35
N GLY A 403 -63.46 -25.17 2.51
CA GLY A 403 -62.09 -24.77 2.81
C GLY A 403 -61.89 -23.27 3.05
N GLU A 404 -62.98 -22.50 3.12
CA GLU A 404 -63.01 -21.13 3.62
C GLU A 404 -63.59 -21.11 5.04
N GLN A 405 -63.37 -20.02 5.76
CA GLN A 405 -63.89 -19.87 7.12
C GLN A 405 -65.21 -19.09 7.09
N GLN A 406 -66.26 -19.59 7.75
CA GLN A 406 -67.56 -18.92 7.83
C GLN A 406 -68.07 -18.73 9.27
N PRO A 407 -69.07 -17.84 9.49
CA PRO A 407 -69.78 -17.75 10.76
C PRO A 407 -70.42 -19.10 11.15
N GLY A 408 -70.25 -19.52 12.41
CA GLY A 408 -70.76 -20.80 12.92
C GLY A 408 -69.74 -21.94 12.91
N GLU A 409 -68.54 -21.71 12.37
CA GLU A 409 -67.42 -22.65 12.38
C GLU A 409 -66.48 -22.39 13.56
N PRO A 410 -66.42 -23.32 14.54
CA PRO A 410 -65.59 -23.16 15.71
C PRO A 410 -64.11 -23.28 15.37
N GLY A 411 -63.28 -22.55 16.11
CA GLY A 411 -61.83 -22.71 16.03
C GLY A 411 -61.33 -23.90 16.82
N VAL A 412 -60.15 -24.38 16.47
CA VAL A 412 -59.50 -25.50 17.18
C VAL A 412 -58.35 -24.96 18.04
N PRO A 413 -58.48 -25.03 19.38
CA PRO A 413 -57.46 -24.52 20.27
C PRO A 413 -56.25 -25.44 20.37
N ASN A 414 -55.10 -24.88 20.74
CA ASN A 414 -53.83 -25.59 20.94
C ASN A 414 -53.32 -26.35 19.70
N ALA A 415 -53.86 -26.08 18.52
CA ALA A 415 -53.37 -26.61 17.27
C ALA A 415 -52.01 -26.01 16.95
N VAL A 416 -51.10 -26.81 16.43
CA VAL A 416 -49.71 -26.45 16.21
C VAL A 416 -49.44 -26.30 14.72
N VAL A 417 -48.95 -25.12 14.32
CA VAL A 417 -48.48 -24.84 12.96
C VAL A 417 -46.97 -24.68 12.99
N ILE A 418 -46.28 -25.38 12.09
CA ILE A 418 -44.82 -25.31 11.93
C ILE A 418 -44.54 -24.59 10.61
N LEU A 419 -43.80 -23.49 10.65
CA LEU A 419 -43.35 -22.78 9.45
C LEU A 419 -42.07 -23.40 8.87
N ASP A 420 -41.80 -23.07 7.62
CA ASP A 420 -40.60 -23.43 6.85
C ASP A 420 -39.26 -23.01 7.50
N ASP A 421 -39.26 -22.03 8.40
CA ASP A 421 -38.09 -21.63 9.20
C ASP A 421 -37.97 -22.37 10.54
N GLY A 422 -38.85 -23.35 10.80
CA GLY A 422 -38.88 -24.13 12.03
C GLY A 422 -39.66 -23.47 13.17
N ASN A 423 -40.23 -22.29 12.98
CA ASN A 423 -41.06 -21.66 14.02
C ASN A 423 -42.30 -22.51 14.30
N ARG A 424 -42.50 -22.85 15.58
CA ARG A 424 -43.65 -23.60 16.09
C ARG A 424 -44.65 -22.65 16.74
N ILE A 425 -45.84 -22.55 16.16
CA ILE A 425 -46.91 -21.65 16.59
C ILE A 425 -48.06 -22.47 17.15
N THR A 426 -48.65 -22.05 18.25
CA THR A 426 -49.80 -22.72 18.88
C THR A 426 -50.99 -21.78 18.86
N THR A 427 -52.16 -22.27 18.42
CA THR A 427 -53.37 -21.46 18.31
C THR A 427 -53.98 -21.15 19.68
N ASP A 428 -54.65 -20.01 19.77
CA ASP A 428 -55.41 -19.62 20.96
C ASP A 428 -56.73 -20.40 21.12
N LYS A 429 -57.53 -20.03 22.14
CA LYS A 429 -58.82 -20.68 22.44
C LYS A 429 -59.82 -20.66 21.28
N ASP A 430 -59.70 -19.68 20.37
CA ASP A 430 -60.59 -19.49 19.22
C ASP A 430 -59.95 -20.00 17.91
N GLY A 431 -58.82 -20.72 18.01
CA GLY A 431 -58.07 -21.29 16.91
C GLY A 431 -57.22 -20.30 16.13
N LEU A 432 -57.07 -19.05 16.59
CA LEU A 432 -56.35 -17.99 15.89
C LEU A 432 -54.85 -18.01 16.20
N TYR A 433 -54.05 -17.52 15.25
CA TYR A 433 -52.63 -17.27 15.45
C TYR A 433 -52.11 -16.11 14.60
N SER A 434 -50.99 -15.52 15.01
CA SER A 434 -50.25 -14.54 14.23
C SER A 434 -48.75 -14.68 14.41
N VAL A 435 -48.00 -14.36 13.35
CA VAL A 435 -46.53 -14.38 13.32
C VAL A 435 -46.07 -13.09 12.68
N MET A 436 -45.47 -12.23 13.49
CA MET A 436 -44.87 -10.98 13.03
C MET A 436 -43.40 -11.19 12.66
N ASN A 437 -42.83 -10.22 11.94
CA ASN A 437 -41.43 -10.21 11.52
C ASN A 437 -41.04 -11.40 10.61
N VAL A 438 -41.98 -11.93 9.83
CA VAL A 438 -41.72 -13.02 8.88
C VAL A 438 -41.13 -12.45 7.60
N LEU A 439 -39.96 -12.96 7.17
CA LEU A 439 -39.35 -12.56 5.89
C LEU A 439 -40.36 -12.73 4.75
N SER A 440 -40.50 -11.68 3.93
CA SER A 440 -41.33 -11.67 2.72
C SER A 440 -40.88 -12.70 1.68
N GLY A 441 -41.81 -13.09 0.81
CA GLY A 441 -41.63 -14.12 -0.20
C GLY A 441 -42.61 -15.30 -0.02
N GLN A 442 -42.29 -16.41 -0.68
CA GLN A 442 -43.06 -17.65 -0.55
C GLN A 442 -42.76 -18.31 0.79
N ARG A 443 -43.79 -18.46 1.63
CA ARG A 443 -43.70 -19.07 2.95
C ARG A 443 -44.59 -20.30 3.02
N THR A 444 -44.06 -21.37 3.60
CA THR A 444 -44.84 -22.60 3.83
C THR A 444 -45.13 -22.79 5.32
N GLY A 445 -46.34 -23.21 5.66
CA GLY A 445 -46.69 -23.68 7.00
C GLY A 445 -47.38 -25.04 6.94
N VAL A 446 -47.18 -25.86 7.97
CA VAL A 446 -47.73 -27.20 8.10
C VAL A 446 -48.47 -27.32 9.43
N LEU A 447 -49.73 -27.79 9.39
CA LEU A 447 -50.47 -28.18 10.58
C LEU A 447 -49.96 -29.54 11.08
N ASP A 448 -49.52 -29.59 12.33
CA ASP A 448 -49.17 -30.85 13.00
C ASP A 448 -50.45 -31.61 13.36
N ALA A 449 -50.72 -32.71 12.64
CA ALA A 449 -51.91 -33.53 12.86
C ALA A 449 -52.01 -34.11 14.28
N LEU A 450 -50.88 -34.31 14.98
CA LEU A 450 -50.87 -34.83 16.35
C LEU A 450 -51.36 -33.78 17.37
N SER A 451 -51.30 -32.50 17.00
CA SER A 451 -51.76 -31.40 17.86
C SER A 451 -53.27 -31.19 17.86
N VAL A 452 -54.01 -31.86 16.96
CA VAL A 452 -55.47 -31.75 16.80
C VAL A 452 -56.15 -33.11 16.95
N PRO A 453 -56.04 -33.77 18.12
CA PRO A 453 -56.61 -35.10 18.33
C PRO A 453 -58.13 -35.08 18.15
N GLY A 454 -58.65 -36.11 17.46
CA GLY A 454 -60.08 -36.21 17.14
C GLY A 454 -60.50 -35.46 15.87
N PHE A 455 -59.56 -34.83 15.16
CA PHE A 455 -59.79 -34.19 13.87
C PHE A 455 -58.94 -34.81 12.76
N THR A 456 -59.43 -34.75 11.53
CA THR A 456 -58.69 -35.02 10.29
C THR A 456 -58.76 -33.79 9.38
N LEU A 457 -57.92 -33.73 8.35
CA LEU A 457 -58.02 -32.67 7.34
C LEU A 457 -59.42 -32.67 6.70
N ALA A 458 -59.99 -31.47 6.54
CA ALA A 458 -61.25 -31.32 5.83
C ALA A 458 -61.05 -31.60 4.32
N PRO A 459 -62.02 -32.25 3.65
CA PRO A 459 -61.94 -32.55 2.22
C PRO A 459 -61.77 -31.32 1.31
N ASN A 460 -62.25 -30.14 1.75
CA ASN A 460 -62.16 -28.87 1.02
C ASN A 460 -62.59 -29.01 -0.45
N ASN A 461 -63.80 -29.49 -0.67
CA ASN A 461 -64.36 -29.87 -1.96
C ASN A 461 -64.42 -28.71 -2.98
N LEU A 462 -64.45 -27.46 -2.51
CA LEU A 462 -64.48 -26.27 -3.36
C LEU A 462 -63.07 -25.79 -3.75
N VAL A 463 -62.11 -25.80 -2.82
CA VAL A 463 -60.74 -25.34 -3.02
C VAL A 463 -59.76 -26.50 -2.78
N ARG A 464 -59.58 -27.33 -3.80
CA ARG A 464 -58.75 -28.57 -3.71
C ARG A 464 -57.31 -28.32 -3.27
N GLU A 465 -56.72 -27.18 -3.60
CA GLU A 465 -55.37 -26.78 -3.16
C GLU A 465 -55.24 -26.70 -1.63
N ARG A 466 -56.36 -26.56 -0.91
CA ARG A 466 -56.41 -26.53 0.56
C ARG A 466 -56.63 -27.91 1.17
N ASN A 467 -56.84 -28.97 0.39
CA ASN A 467 -56.89 -30.34 0.89
C ASN A 467 -55.48 -30.90 1.15
N SER A 468 -54.73 -30.20 2.01
CA SER A 468 -53.37 -30.54 2.41
C SER A 468 -53.15 -30.11 3.85
N GLN A 469 -52.24 -30.78 4.55
CA GLN A 469 -51.70 -30.33 5.83
C GLN A 469 -50.74 -29.14 5.69
N SER A 470 -50.31 -28.81 4.47
CA SER A 470 -49.41 -27.68 4.18
C SER A 470 -50.13 -26.54 3.47
N ARG A 471 -49.61 -25.32 3.64
CA ARG A 471 -50.05 -24.10 2.96
C ARG A 471 -48.86 -23.31 2.48
N LEU A 472 -48.85 -22.99 1.18
CA LEU A 472 -47.93 -22.02 0.59
C LEU A 472 -48.65 -20.68 0.48
N VAL A 473 -48.05 -19.62 1.00
CA VAL A 473 -48.56 -18.25 0.88
C VAL A 473 -47.47 -17.34 0.33
N ASN A 474 -47.87 -16.31 -0.40
CA ASN A 474 -46.95 -15.27 -0.85
C ASN A 474 -47.09 -14.04 0.06
N LEU A 475 -46.08 -13.79 0.90
CA LEU A 475 -46.06 -12.65 1.81
C LEU A 475 -45.36 -11.46 1.14
N ALA A 476 -46.13 -10.42 0.80
CA ALA A 476 -45.56 -9.18 0.29
C ALA A 476 -44.71 -8.46 1.39
N PRO A 477 -43.65 -7.72 1.02
CA PRO A 477 -42.91 -6.87 1.96
C PRO A 477 -43.85 -5.91 2.72
N GLY A 478 -43.79 -5.92 4.05
CA GLY A 478 -44.63 -5.11 4.94
C GLY A 478 -46.11 -5.52 4.94
N GLY A 479 -46.47 -6.55 4.17
CA GLY A 479 -47.83 -6.98 3.96
C GLY A 479 -48.34 -7.92 5.05
N LEU A 480 -49.62 -8.27 4.91
CA LEU A 480 -50.30 -9.27 5.71
C LEU A 480 -50.85 -10.35 4.79
N VAL A 481 -50.64 -11.61 5.16
CA VAL A 481 -51.19 -12.75 4.41
C VAL A 481 -51.89 -13.72 5.35
N ARG A 482 -52.95 -14.36 4.85
CA ARG A 482 -53.74 -15.34 5.60
C ARG A 482 -53.28 -16.76 5.28
N MET A 483 -53.08 -17.56 6.31
CA MET A 483 -52.76 -18.99 6.22
C MET A 483 -53.72 -19.76 7.11
N ASN A 484 -54.75 -20.38 6.53
CA ASN A 484 -55.79 -21.07 7.28
C ASN A 484 -55.71 -22.59 7.09
N PHE A 485 -56.09 -23.34 8.13
CA PHE A 485 -56.19 -24.80 8.09
C PHE A 485 -57.60 -25.24 8.51
N ALA A 486 -58.25 -25.96 7.61
CA ALA A 486 -59.59 -26.52 7.79
C ALA A 486 -59.48 -27.98 8.22
N VAL A 487 -60.17 -28.34 9.30
CA VAL A 487 -60.25 -29.71 9.80
C VAL A 487 -61.71 -30.13 9.97
N THR A 488 -61.94 -31.43 10.06
CA THR A 488 -63.26 -32.02 10.33
C THR A 488 -63.13 -33.13 11.38
N PRO A 489 -64.15 -33.41 12.20
CA PRO A 489 -64.06 -34.49 13.18
C PRO A 489 -63.71 -35.83 12.54
N ALA A 490 -62.73 -36.52 13.10
CA ALA A 490 -62.37 -37.89 12.74
C ALA A 490 -63.53 -38.79 13.18
N ALA A 491 -64.34 -39.28 12.24
CA ALA A 491 -65.58 -39.99 12.56
C ALA A 491 -65.39 -41.12 13.60
N LYS A 492 -65.98 -40.94 14.78
CA LYS A 492 -66.60 -42.00 15.60
C LYS A 492 -67.77 -41.41 16.39
N GLU A 493 -68.97 -41.59 15.85
CA GLU A 493 -70.20 -41.53 16.65
C GLU A 493 -71.02 -42.79 16.29
N GLU A 494 -70.73 -43.91 16.97
CA GLU A 494 -71.73 -44.98 17.08
C GLU A 494 -72.85 -44.43 17.97
N LYS A 495 -74.00 -44.12 17.36
CA LYS A 495 -75.23 -43.87 18.12
C LYS A 495 -75.56 -45.13 18.92
N PRO A 496 -75.80 -45.06 20.25
CA PRO A 496 -76.35 -46.20 20.97
C PRO A 496 -77.73 -46.50 20.38
N CYS A 497 -77.93 -47.74 19.90
CA CYS A 497 -79.24 -48.24 19.54
C CYS A 497 -80.14 -48.20 20.78
N ASN A 498 -81.19 -47.38 20.74
CA ASN A 498 -82.30 -47.47 21.68
C ASN A 498 -82.99 -48.83 21.48
N CYS A 499 -82.79 -49.76 22.41
CA CYS A 499 -83.69 -50.88 22.59
C CYS A 499 -84.85 -50.43 23.49
N LYS A 500 -86.07 -50.57 22.97
CA LYS A 500 -87.32 -50.52 23.74
C LYS A 500 -87.36 -51.58 24.82
#